data_AF-A0AAW8ASH9-F1
#
_entry.id   AF-A0AAW8ASH9-F1
#
_cell.length_a   1.000
_cell.length_b   1.000
_cell.length_c   1.000
_cell.angle_alpha   90.00
_cell.angle_beta   90.00
_cell.angle_gamma   90.00
#
_symmetry.space_group_name_H-M   'P 1'
#
loop_
_entity.id
_entity.type
_entity.pdbx_description
1 polymer ?
#
loop_
_entity_poly.entity_id
_entity_poly.type
_entity_poly.pdbx_seq_one_letter_code
_entity_poly.pdbx_strand_id
1 'polypeptide(L)' 'DTFFPVALGGTACIPGPFGAGKTVLQGLISRYSNVDIVVIVACGERAGEVVETITDFPNLPDPRGGTLMDRTVMICN' A
#
# COMPACT_ATOMS: atom_id res chain seq x y z
N ASP A 1 7.64 9.92 8.87
CA ASP A 1 8.00 9.37 10.19
C ASP A 1 8.19 10.42 11.30
N THR A 2 8.74 11.61 11.03
CA THR A 2 9.05 12.59 12.10
C THR A 2 7.84 13.32 12.72
N PHE A 3 6.99 13.96 11.91
CA PHE A 3 5.92 14.84 12.43
C PHE A 3 4.58 14.13 12.70
N PHE A 4 4.26 13.13 11.88
CA PHE A 4 3.01 12.38 11.95
C PHE A 4 3.31 10.87 11.94
N PRO A 5 3.92 10.32 13.01
CA PRO A 5 4.19 8.89 13.09
C PRO A 5 2.90 8.10 13.30
N VAL A 6 2.86 6.89 12.74
CA VAL A 6 1.85 5.88 13.08
C VAL A 6 2.55 4.80 13.88
N ALA A 7 2.12 4.58 15.13
CA ALA A 7 2.68 3.52 15.96
C ALA A 7 2.28 2.13 15.42
N LEU A 8 3.07 1.09 15.70
CA LEU A 8 2.69 -0.28 15.42
C LEU A 8 1.40 -0.63 16.19
N GLY A 9 0.38 -1.11 15.48
CA GLY A 9 -0.97 -1.30 16.01
C GLY A 9 -1.83 -0.03 16.10
N GLY A 10 -1.30 1.12 15.68
CA GLY A 10 -2.03 2.37 15.57
C GLY A 10 -2.98 2.41 14.38
N THR A 11 -3.83 3.43 14.34
CA THR A 11 -4.79 3.66 13.25
C THR A 11 -4.56 5.06 12.69
N ALA A 12 -4.60 5.19 11.36
CA ALA A 12 -4.45 6.45 10.67
C ALA A 12 -5.43 6.54 9.49
N CYS A 13 -5.75 7.77 9.07
CA CYS A 13 -6.55 8.03 7.88
C CYS A 13 -5.83 9.00 6.95
N ILE A 14 -5.99 8.81 5.64
CA ILE A 14 -5.40 9.65 4.60
C ILE A 14 -6.54 10.25 3.76
N PRO A 15 -7.22 11.30 4.26
CA PRO A 15 -8.24 12.00 3.48
C PRO A 15 -7.58 12.88 2.41
N GLY A 16 -8.28 13.10 1.30
CA GLY A 16 -7.80 14.03 0.27
C GLY A 16 -8.65 14.04 -0.99
N PRO A 17 -8.59 15.12 -1.80
CA PRO A 17 -9.34 15.22 -3.04
C PRO A 17 -8.87 14.19 -4.08
N PHE A 18 -9.63 14.09 -5.17
CA PHE A 18 -9.21 13.29 -6.33
C PHE A 18 -7.84 13.78 -6.85
N GLY A 19 -6.95 12.85 -7.21
CA GLY A 19 -5.61 13.18 -7.71
C GLY A 19 -4.58 13.59 -6.64
N ALA A 20 -4.92 13.58 -5.34
CA ALA A 20 -4.00 13.96 -4.27
C ALA A 20 -2.87 12.94 -3.97
N GLY A 21 -2.72 11.88 -4.77
CA GLY A 21 -1.67 10.87 -4.58
C GLY A 21 -1.90 9.90 -3.41
N LYS A 22 -3.16 9.68 -2.99
CA LYS A 22 -3.50 8.76 -1.88
C LYS A 22 -2.99 7.34 -2.13
N THR A 23 -3.27 6.79 -3.32
CA THR A 23 -2.86 5.45 -3.74
C THR A 23 -1.34 5.32 -3.80
N VAL A 24 -0.65 6.36 -4.27
CA VAL A 24 0.82 6.42 -4.29
C VAL A 24 1.39 6.34 -2.86
N LEU A 25 0.85 7.14 -1.93
CA LEU A 25 1.28 7.12 -0.53
C LEU A 25 1.03 5.75 0.12
N GLN A 26 -0.12 5.12 -0.14
CA GLN A 26 -0.43 3.78 0.37
C GLN A 26 0.52 2.71 -0.20
N GLY A 27 0.92 2.82 -1.47
CA GLY A 27 1.95 1.95 -2.06
C GLY A 27 3.32 2.11 -1.40
N LEU A 28 3.73 3.35 -1.13
CA LEU A 28 4.98 3.63 -0.40
C LEU A 28 4.93 3.08 1.04
N ILE A 29 3.81 3.25 1.74
CA ILE A 29 3.61 2.66 3.08
C ILE A 29 3.72 1.13 2.99
N SER A 30 3.08 0.50 2.00
CA SER A 30 3.17 -0.96 1.80
C SER A 30 4.61 -1.42 1.61
N ARG A 31 5.40 -0.68 0.81
CA ARG A 31 6.79 -1.02 0.50
C ARG A 31 7.78 -0.79 1.64
N TYR A 32 7.65 0.33 2.36
CA TYR A 32 8.67 0.78 3.31
C TYR A 32 8.30 0.59 4.78
N SER A 33 7.05 0.23 5.09
CA SER A 33 6.66 -0.06 6.48
C SER A 33 7.40 -1.28 7.01
N ASN A 34 7.86 -1.18 8.26
CA ASN A 34 8.52 -2.26 8.98
C ASN A 34 7.51 -3.30 9.50
N VAL A 35 6.77 -3.95 8.58
CA VAL A 35 5.74 -4.98 8.86
C VAL A 35 6.00 -6.25 8.06
N ASP A 36 5.58 -7.40 8.56
CA ASP A 36 5.86 -8.68 7.90
C ASP A 36 4.88 -9.00 6.77
N ILE A 37 3.62 -8.57 6.90
CA ILE A 37 2.55 -8.82 5.92
C ILE A 37 1.81 -7.51 5.67
N VAL A 38 1.45 -7.26 4.41
CA VAL A 38 0.60 -6.14 3.98
C VAL A 38 -0.74 -6.70 3.51
N VAL A 39 -1.83 -6.13 4.01
CA VAL A 39 -3.18 -6.45 3.54
C VAL A 39 -3.79 -5.21 2.91
N ILE A 40 -4.05 -5.26 1.61
CA ILE A 40 -4.65 -4.17 0.84
C ILE A 40 -6.10 -4.54 0.56
N VAL A 41 -7.01 -3.64 0.94
CA VAL A 41 -8.44 -3.77 0.64
C VAL A 41 -8.83 -2.63 -0.31
N ALA A 42 -9.01 -2.96 -1.58
CA ALA A 42 -9.51 -2.03 -2.59
C ALA A 42 -11.04 -2.11 -2.61
N CYS A 43 -11.70 -1.14 -1.95
CA CYS A 43 -13.15 -1.10 -1.81
C CYS A 43 -13.75 0.01 -2.68
N GLY A 44 -14.35 -0.34 -3.83
CA GLY A 44 -14.93 0.66 -4.72
C GLY A 44 -13.91 1.61 -5.36
N GLU A 45 -12.64 1.20 -5.40
CA GLU A 45 -11.56 1.93 -6.05
C GLU A 45 -11.65 1.83 -7.58
N ARG A 46 -10.92 2.71 -8.27
CA ARG A 46 -10.86 2.65 -9.73
C ARG A 46 -10.16 1.38 -10.17
N ALA A 47 -10.82 0.59 -11.02
CA ALA A 47 -10.27 -0.68 -11.53
C ALA A 47 -8.86 -0.54 -12.12
N GLY A 48 -8.57 0.58 -12.80
CA GLY A 48 -7.23 0.86 -13.32
C GLY A 48 -6.14 0.91 -12.24
N GLU A 49 -6.42 1.54 -11.10
CA GLU A 49 -5.47 1.63 -9.99
C GLU A 49 -5.22 0.25 -9.35
N VAL A 50 -6.28 -0.55 -9.23
CA VAL A 50 -6.19 -1.92 -8.71
C VAL A 50 -5.37 -2.81 -9.64
N VAL A 51 -5.63 -2.77 -10.94
CA VAL A 51 -4.91 -3.57 -11.95
C VAL A 51 -3.44 -3.16 -12.04
N GLU A 52 -3.15 -1.87 -11.99
CA GLU A 52 -1.77 -1.35 -11.94
C GLU A 52 -1.04 -1.91 -10.71
N THR A 53 -1.66 -1.85 -9.54
CA THR A 53 -1.08 -2.37 -8.29
C THR A 53 -0.80 -3.88 -8.38
N ILE A 54 -1.74 -4.67 -8.91
CA ILE A 54 -1.58 -6.12 -9.11
C ILE A 54 -0.45 -6.45 -10.09
N THR A 55 -0.27 -5.63 -11.13
CA THR A 55 0.74 -5.86 -12.17
C THR A 55 2.14 -5.44 -11.70
N ASP A 56 2.22 -4.38 -10.89
CA ASP A 56 3.47 -3.78 -10.49
C ASP A 56 4.09 -4.48 -9.27
N PHE A 57 3.27 -4.86 -8.27
CA PHE A 57 3.78 -5.44 -7.02
C PHE A 57 4.64 -6.71 -7.19
N PRO A 58 4.35 -7.61 -8.15
CA PRO A 58 5.22 -8.75 -8.46
C PRO A 58 6.59 -8.35 -9.04
N ASN A 59 6.70 -7.17 -9.64
CA ASN A 59 7.93 -6.68 -10.25
C ASN A 59 8.69 -5.70 -9.33
N LEU A 60 8.03 -5.20 -8.28
CA LEU A 60 8.65 -4.29 -7.32
C LEU A 60 9.52 -5.06 -6.31
N PRO A 61 10.82 -4.76 -6.21
CA PRO A 61 11.67 -5.36 -5.19
C PRO A 61 11.35 -4.79 -3.81
N ASP A 62 11.20 -5.70 -2.85
CA ASP A 62 11.00 -5.38 -1.45
C ASP A 62 12.33 -5.07 -0.76
N PRO A 63 12.44 -4.01 0.07
CA PRO A 63 13.66 -3.73 0.85
C PRO A 63 14.11 -4.89 1.76
N ARG A 64 13.19 -5.78 2.15
CA ARG A 64 13.44 -6.95 2.99
C ARG A 64 13.86 -8.20 2.20
N GLY A 65 13.86 -8.12 0.87
CA GLY A 65 14.18 -9.22 -0.04
C GLY A 65 12.94 -9.83 -0.68
N GLY A 66 13.09 -10.39 -1.89
CA GLY A 66 11.97 -10.84 -2.70
C GLY A 66 11.21 -9.68 -3.35
N THR A 67 9.96 -9.96 -3.73
CA THR A 67 9.05 -8.98 -4.35
C THR A 67 8.04 -8.49 -3.33
N LEU A 68 7.47 -7.31 -3.56
CA LEU A 68 6.45 -6.76 -2.65
C LEU A 68 5.20 -7.66 -2.62
N MET A 69 4.90 -8.35 -3.72
CA MET A 69 3.78 -9.28 -3.80
C MET A 69 3.94 -10.49 -2.86
N ASP A 70 5.16 -10.96 -2.58
CA ASP A 70 5.42 -12.15 -1.76
C ASP A 70 4.89 -12.01 -0.32
N ARG A 71 4.68 -10.78 0.15
CA ARG A 71 4.09 -10.49 1.47
C ARG A 71 2.82 -9.66 1.42
N THR A 72 2.19 -9.54 0.26
CA THR A 72 0.97 -8.74 0.09
C THR A 72 -0.24 -9.63 -0.20
N VAL A 73 -1.33 -9.41 0.53
CA VAL A 73 -2.65 -9.99 0.25
C VAL A 73 -3.57 -8.87 -0.23
N MET A 74 -4.22 -9.04 -1.38
CA MET A 74 -5.15 -8.07 -1.95
C MET A 74 -6.57 -8.61 -1.93
N ILE A 75 -7.50 -7.79 -1.44
CA ILE A 75 -8.95 -8.04 -1.45
C ILE A 75 -9.59 -6.90 -2.23
N CYS A 76 -10.32 -7.23 -3.29
CA CYS A 76 -10.97 -6.25 -4.16
C CYS A 76 -12.49 -6.48 -4.14
N ASN A 77 -13.25 -5.40 -3.96
CA ASN A 77 -14.72 -5.37 -4.03
C ASN A 77 -15.21 -4.34 -5.04
#